data_AF-A0A4Q2JZ79-F1
#
_entry.id   AF-A0A4Q2JZ79-F1
#
_cell.length_a   1.000
_cell.length_b   1.000
_cell.length_c   1.000
_cell.angle_alpha   90.00
_cell.angle_beta   90.00
_cell.angle_gamma   90.00
#
_symmetry.space_group_name_H-M   'P 1'
#
loop_
_entity.id
_entity.type
_entity.pdbx_description
1 polymer ?
#
loop_
_entity_poly.entity_id
_entity_poly.type
_entity_poly.pdbx_seq_one_letter_code
_entity_poly.pdbx_strand_id
1 'polypeptide(L)'
;MPHASACGVLVFRERNLMTAPEGPMKEHVRVSLQMLYDRNRAYINDLNPEVIEPGYTRSAVTIPENATNTGGGTFGGFLMAIIDVVGSTITWSYGKHAVTQTCNVNFIRGVSIGEKLVLEARNVHFGRTTCVSEVVVSDEQGKVRLTSTCTLHIVADIKPDDAIVKEAYERAGLAQGEQ
;
A
#
# COMPACT_ATOMS: atom_id res chain seq x y z
N MET A 1 -24.52 27.42 -1.23
CA MET A 1 -24.83 25.97 -1.15
C MET A 1 -23.98 25.27 -2.21
N PRO A 2 -23.41 24.09 -1.91
CA PRO A 2 -21.99 23.83 -2.13
C PRO A 2 -21.65 23.46 -3.59
N HIS A 3 -20.51 23.98 -4.04
CA HIS A 3 -19.80 23.53 -5.23
C HIS A 3 -19.22 22.14 -4.95
N ALA A 4 -19.74 21.12 -5.65
CA ALA A 4 -19.08 19.83 -5.77
C ALA A 4 -17.78 20.02 -6.57
N SER A 5 -16.64 19.95 -5.88
CA SER A 5 -15.34 19.86 -6.53
C SER A 5 -15.20 18.43 -7.04
N ALA A 6 -15.40 18.23 -8.34
CA ALA A 6 -15.14 16.96 -9.00
C ALA A 6 -13.63 16.72 -9.00
N CYS A 7 -13.14 15.99 -8.00
CA CYS A 7 -11.83 15.35 -8.06
C CYS A 7 -11.86 14.40 -9.26
N GLY A 8 -11.08 14.71 -10.29
CA GLY A 8 -10.97 13.90 -11.50
C GLY A 8 -10.29 12.57 -11.19
N VAL A 9 -11.04 11.64 -10.65
CA VAL A 9 -10.69 10.22 -10.65
C VAL A 9 -10.76 9.77 -12.10
N LEU A 10 -9.64 9.36 -12.69
CA LEU A 10 -9.64 8.73 -14.01
C LEU A 10 -10.59 7.53 -13.97
N VAL A 11 -11.73 7.65 -14.65
CA VAL A 11 -12.70 6.56 -14.81
C VAL A 11 -12.12 5.55 -15.79
N PHE A 12 -11.46 4.51 -15.28
CA PHE A 12 -11.06 3.35 -16.08
C PHE A 12 -12.21 2.35 -16.16
N ARG A 13 -12.58 1.98 -17.40
CA ARG A 13 -13.57 0.95 -17.73
C ARG A 13 -13.12 -0.42 -17.23
N GLU A 14 -14.02 -1.12 -16.55
CA GLU A 14 -13.90 -2.54 -16.19
C GLU A 14 -13.55 -3.40 -17.41
N ARG A 15 -12.40 -4.07 -17.39
CA ARG A 15 -12.08 -5.16 -18.33
C ARG A 15 -11.37 -6.29 -17.58
N ASN A 16 -12.01 -7.47 -17.58
CA ASN A 16 -11.52 -8.79 -17.17
C ASN A 16 -10.45 -8.77 -16.06
N LEU A 17 -10.90 -8.42 -14.85
CA LEU A 17 -10.20 -8.76 -13.62
C LEU A 17 -10.27 -10.28 -13.44
N MET A 18 -9.15 -10.92 -13.08
CA MET A 18 -9.23 -12.14 -12.25
C MET A 18 -10.22 -11.84 -11.12
N THR A 19 -11.23 -12.68 -10.95
CA THR A 19 -12.29 -12.44 -9.95
C THR A 19 -11.63 -12.21 -8.60
N ALA A 20 -11.92 -11.04 -8.00
CA ALA A 20 -11.48 -10.73 -6.64
C ALA A 20 -11.87 -11.88 -5.70
N PRO A 21 -11.03 -12.24 -4.71
CA PRO A 21 -11.41 -13.25 -3.74
C PRO A 21 -12.70 -12.82 -3.05
N GLU A 22 -13.69 -13.72 -3.00
CA GLU A 22 -14.93 -13.48 -2.27
C GLU A 22 -14.68 -13.48 -0.76
N GLY A 23 -15.23 -12.50 -0.05
CA GLY A 23 -15.14 -12.38 1.41
C GLY A 23 -13.95 -11.56 1.93
N PRO A 24 -13.84 -11.40 3.26
CA PRO A 24 -12.76 -10.65 3.89
C PRO A 24 -11.40 -11.32 3.64
N MET A 25 -10.32 -10.53 3.71
CA MET A 25 -8.96 -11.05 3.61
C MET A 25 -8.75 -12.21 4.59
N LYS A 26 -8.21 -13.32 4.08
CA LYS A 26 -7.88 -14.50 4.89
C LYS A 26 -6.90 -14.13 6.01
N GLU A 27 -7.11 -14.69 7.19
CA GLU A 27 -6.34 -14.32 8.38
C GLU A 27 -4.83 -14.49 8.20
N HIS A 28 -4.38 -15.61 7.61
CA HIS A 28 -2.96 -15.86 7.41
C HIS A 28 -2.29 -14.85 6.47
N VAL A 29 -3.05 -14.28 5.51
CA VAL A 29 -2.59 -13.18 4.65
C VAL A 29 -2.45 -11.90 5.47
N ARG A 30 -3.45 -11.59 6.30
CA ARG A 30 -3.44 -10.40 7.16
C ARG A 30 -2.28 -10.42 8.17
N VAL A 31 -2.06 -11.56 8.84
CA VAL A 31 -0.99 -11.73 9.84
C VAL A 31 0.38 -11.59 9.19
N SER A 32 0.59 -12.22 8.03
CA SER A 32 1.87 -12.11 7.30
C SER A 32 2.10 -10.72 6.69
N LEU A 33 1.05 -10.01 6.27
CA LEU A 33 1.16 -8.61 5.86
C LEU A 33 1.59 -7.71 7.03
N GLN A 34 1.07 -7.92 8.24
CA GLN A 34 1.48 -7.11 9.40
C GLN A 34 2.99 -7.19 9.64
N MET A 35 3.57 -8.37 9.45
CA MET A 35 5.00 -8.56 9.58
C MET A 35 5.82 -7.76 8.54
N LEU A 36 5.29 -7.51 7.33
CA LEU A 36 5.93 -6.59 6.36
C LEU A 36 6.07 -5.19 6.95
N TYR A 37 5.02 -4.67 7.60
CA TYR A 37 5.05 -3.36 8.25
C TYR A 37 6.04 -3.33 9.41
N ASP A 38 6.00 -4.35 10.27
CA ASP A 38 6.82 -4.40 11.48
C ASP A 38 8.32 -4.49 11.15
N ARG A 39 8.70 -5.28 10.15
CA ARG A 39 10.10 -5.39 9.69
C ARG A 39 10.63 -4.08 9.11
N ASN A 40 9.77 -3.30 8.45
CA ASN A 40 10.16 -2.10 7.72
C ASN A 40 9.93 -0.80 8.51
N ARG A 41 9.56 -0.86 9.80
CA ARG A 41 9.28 0.31 10.65
C ARG A 41 10.35 1.39 10.59
N ALA A 42 11.62 1.01 10.53
CA ALA A 42 12.73 1.96 10.41
C ALA A 42 12.67 2.83 9.14
N TYR A 43 11.98 2.38 8.10
CA TYR A 43 11.86 3.05 6.79
C TYR A 43 10.49 3.68 6.55
N ILE A 44 9.44 3.22 7.23
CA ILE A 44 8.04 3.65 6.99
C ILE A 44 7.36 4.26 8.22
N ASN A 45 8.07 4.40 9.34
CA ASN A 45 7.54 4.93 10.59
C ASN A 45 6.30 4.17 11.08
N ASP A 46 5.28 4.88 11.52
CA ASP A 46 4.00 4.39 12.03
C ASP A 46 2.96 4.09 10.92
N LEU A 47 3.37 4.02 9.65
CA LEU A 47 2.48 3.67 8.55
C LEU A 47 1.77 2.34 8.82
N ASN A 48 0.44 2.35 8.79
CA ASN A 48 -0.37 1.15 8.95
C ASN A 48 -1.51 1.13 7.91
N PRO A 49 -1.98 -0.05 7.49
CA PRO A 49 -3.20 -0.14 6.70
C PRO A 49 -4.41 0.16 7.59
N GLU A 50 -5.27 1.07 7.12
CA GLU A 50 -6.54 1.39 7.76
C GLU A 50 -7.68 0.63 7.07
N VAL A 51 -7.59 0.50 5.73
CA VAL A 51 -8.54 -0.24 4.90
C VAL A 51 -7.76 -1.15 3.95
N ILE A 52 -8.17 -2.41 3.87
CA ILE A 52 -7.70 -3.34 2.85
C ILE A 52 -8.89 -4.11 2.31
N GLU A 53 -9.24 -3.81 1.07
CA GLU A 53 -10.29 -4.48 0.31
C GLU A 53 -9.70 -4.93 -1.03
N PRO A 54 -10.26 -5.98 -1.66
CA PRO A 54 -9.79 -6.40 -2.98
C PRO A 54 -9.78 -5.23 -3.98
N GLY A 55 -8.57 -4.81 -4.38
CA GLY A 55 -8.37 -3.73 -5.35
C GLY A 55 -8.36 -2.31 -4.80
N TYR A 56 -8.49 -2.12 -3.49
CA TYR A 56 -8.39 -0.81 -2.84
C TYR A 56 -7.77 -0.91 -1.45
N THR A 57 -6.79 -0.05 -1.16
CA THR A 57 -6.22 0.06 0.17
C THR A 57 -6.03 1.52 0.57
N ARG A 58 -6.09 1.78 1.88
CA ARG A 58 -5.88 3.09 2.47
C ARG A 58 -4.96 3.00 3.67
N SER A 59 -4.02 3.92 3.76
CA SER A 59 -3.12 4.10 4.89
C SER A 59 -2.97 5.58 5.23
N ALA A 60 -2.57 5.87 6.45
CA ALA A 60 -2.13 7.19 6.87
C ALA A 60 -0.78 7.11 7.59
N VAL A 61 0.00 8.19 7.51
CA VAL A 61 1.28 8.33 8.19
C VAL A 61 1.54 9.80 8.51
N THR A 62 2.13 10.06 9.66
CA THR A 62 2.67 11.38 9.99
C THR A 62 4.15 11.40 9.65
N ILE A 63 4.60 12.39 8.89
CA ILE A 63 6.01 12.48 8.50
C ILE A 63 6.89 12.68 9.74
N PRO A 64 7.81 11.75 10.06
CA PRO A 64 8.61 11.85 11.27
C PRO A 64 9.74 12.88 11.12
N GLU A 65 10.24 13.40 12.23
CA GLU A 65 11.29 14.43 12.25
C GLU A 65 12.60 14.00 11.57
N ASN A 66 12.90 12.71 11.62
CA ASN A 66 14.10 12.14 11.01
C ASN A 66 13.96 11.87 9.50
N ALA A 67 12.77 12.03 8.90
CA ALA A 67 12.55 11.89 7.45
C ALA A 67 12.84 13.19 6.71
N THR A 68 13.91 13.90 7.07
CA THR A 68 14.28 15.20 6.50
C THR A 68 15.38 15.09 5.45
N ASN A 69 15.33 15.95 4.44
CA ASN A 69 16.41 16.15 3.48
C ASN A 69 17.32 17.32 3.92
N THR A 70 18.43 17.51 3.21
CA THR A 70 19.40 18.58 3.52
C THR A 70 18.84 19.99 3.34
N GLY A 71 17.69 20.15 2.66
CA GLY A 71 16.97 21.41 2.51
C GLY A 71 15.86 21.63 3.54
N GLY A 72 15.72 20.76 4.55
CA GLY A 72 14.71 20.87 5.61
C GLY A 72 13.29 20.44 5.22
N GLY A 73 13.09 19.93 4.00
CA GLY A 73 11.85 19.30 3.57
C GLY A 73 11.87 17.78 3.79
N THR A 74 10.76 17.11 3.50
CA THR A 74 10.73 15.64 3.60
C THR A 74 11.70 14.98 2.60
N PHE A 75 12.42 13.95 3.03
CA PHE A 75 13.28 13.14 2.18
C PHE A 75 12.46 12.33 1.17
N GLY A 76 12.73 12.53 -0.12
CA GLY A 76 12.00 11.85 -1.18
C GLY A 76 12.10 10.32 -1.11
N GLY A 77 13.23 9.77 -0.63
CA GLY A 77 13.37 8.32 -0.45
C GLY A 77 12.41 7.73 0.57
N PHE A 78 12.09 8.47 1.64
CA PHE A 78 11.06 8.06 2.62
C PHE A 78 9.68 8.01 1.95
N LEU A 79 9.33 9.06 1.19
CA LEU A 79 8.06 9.13 0.47
C LEU A 79 7.90 8.00 -0.57
N MET A 80 8.97 7.66 -1.28
CA MET A 80 8.97 6.53 -2.22
C MET A 80 8.80 5.19 -1.49
N ALA A 81 9.42 5.00 -0.32
CA ALA A 81 9.31 3.76 0.45
C ALA A 81 7.86 3.51 0.94
N ILE A 82 7.20 4.54 1.50
CA ILE A 82 5.80 4.39 1.93
C ILE A 82 4.85 4.15 0.75
N ILE A 83 5.11 4.78 -0.41
CA ILE A 83 4.34 4.56 -1.64
C ILE A 83 4.51 3.13 -2.15
N ASP A 84 5.74 2.60 -2.14
CA ASP A 84 5.99 1.21 -2.56
C ASP A 84 5.25 0.20 -1.68
N VAL A 85 5.30 0.37 -0.35
CA VAL A 85 4.55 -0.47 0.59
C VAL A 85 3.05 -0.40 0.30
N VAL A 86 2.47 0.80 0.22
CA VAL A 86 1.03 0.97 -0.03
C VAL A 86 0.63 0.46 -1.42
N GLY A 87 1.41 0.73 -2.46
CA GLY A 87 1.18 0.21 -3.81
C GLY A 87 1.21 -1.31 -3.87
N SER A 88 2.11 -1.95 -3.12
CA SER A 88 2.22 -3.40 -3.01
C SER A 88 1.01 -4.04 -2.34
N THR A 89 0.36 -3.36 -1.39
CA THR A 89 -0.79 -3.92 -0.66
C THR A 89 -1.97 -4.31 -1.55
N ILE A 90 -2.04 -3.78 -2.78
CA ILE A 90 -3.01 -4.24 -3.76
C ILE A 90 -2.84 -5.74 -4.02
N THR A 91 -1.64 -6.28 -4.23
CA THR A 91 -1.49 -7.73 -4.44
C THR A 91 -1.83 -8.54 -3.20
N TRP A 92 -1.53 -8.00 -2.02
CA TRP A 92 -1.92 -8.60 -0.74
C TRP A 92 -3.43 -8.68 -0.55
N SER A 93 -4.18 -7.67 -1.03
CA SER A 93 -5.65 -7.70 -1.03
C SER A 93 -6.25 -8.87 -1.83
N TYR A 94 -5.48 -9.43 -2.77
CA TYR A 94 -5.83 -10.63 -3.53
C TYR A 94 -5.13 -11.90 -3.02
N GLY A 95 -4.44 -11.86 -1.88
CA GLY A 95 -3.72 -13.01 -1.32
C GLY A 95 -2.48 -13.43 -2.13
N LYS A 96 -1.84 -12.49 -2.82
CA LYS A 96 -0.67 -12.75 -3.67
C LYS A 96 0.59 -12.09 -3.12
N HIS A 97 1.69 -12.83 -3.14
CA HIS A 97 3.03 -12.28 -3.00
C HIS A 97 3.48 -11.68 -4.33
N ALA A 98 4.08 -10.50 -4.25
CA ALA A 98 4.66 -9.83 -5.39
C ALA A 98 5.93 -9.07 -5.02
N VAL A 99 6.73 -8.77 -6.03
CA VAL A 99 7.93 -7.92 -5.92
C VAL A 99 7.81 -6.74 -6.87
N THR A 100 8.29 -5.58 -6.45
CA THR A 100 8.22 -4.35 -7.27
C THR A 100 9.14 -4.47 -8.49
N GLN A 101 8.56 -4.27 -9.69
CA GLN A 101 9.31 -4.15 -10.94
C GLN A 101 9.60 -2.68 -11.26
N THR A 102 8.60 -1.82 -11.07
CA THR A 102 8.72 -0.39 -11.32
C THR A 102 7.90 0.39 -10.30
N CYS A 103 8.41 1.52 -9.83
CA CYS A 103 7.64 2.50 -9.07
C CYS A 103 7.93 3.89 -9.65
N ASN A 104 6.97 4.47 -10.37
CA ASN A 104 7.10 5.84 -10.88
C ASN A 104 6.38 6.78 -9.90
N VAL A 105 7.05 7.84 -9.45
CA VAL A 105 6.49 8.80 -8.49
C VAL A 105 6.65 10.21 -9.04
N ASN A 106 5.56 10.97 -9.03
CA ASN A 106 5.54 12.38 -9.39
C ASN A 106 5.27 13.22 -8.14
N PHE A 107 6.19 14.14 -7.84
CA PHE A 107 6.10 15.06 -6.71
C PHE A 107 5.38 16.33 -7.15
N ILE A 108 4.09 16.41 -6.86
CA ILE A 108 3.23 17.53 -7.29
C ILE A 108 3.42 18.74 -6.37
N ARG A 109 3.58 18.49 -5.05
CA ARG A 109 3.81 19.50 -4.02
C ARG A 109 4.80 19.00 -2.98
N GLY A 110 5.51 19.94 -2.36
CA GLY A 110 6.35 19.65 -1.20
C GLY A 110 5.52 19.10 -0.04
N VAL A 111 6.16 18.24 0.75
CA VAL A 111 5.63 17.66 1.99
C VAL A 111 6.48 18.14 3.15
N SER A 112 5.82 18.65 4.19
CA SER A 112 6.48 19.14 5.40
C SER A 112 6.70 18.05 6.43
N ILE A 113 7.74 18.20 7.25
CA ILE A 113 7.89 17.39 8.46
C ILE A 113 6.69 17.62 9.38
N GLY A 114 6.19 16.54 10.01
CA GLY A 114 4.97 16.57 10.83
C GLY A 114 3.67 16.65 10.05
N GLU A 115 3.70 16.76 8.72
CA GLU A 115 2.50 16.70 7.90
C GLU A 115 1.89 15.29 7.96
N LYS A 116 0.57 15.21 8.08
CA LYS A 116 -0.15 13.95 7.98
C LYS A 116 -0.59 13.70 6.55
N LEU A 117 -0.20 12.54 6.04
CA LEU A 117 -0.53 12.11 4.69
C LEU A 117 -1.52 10.95 4.72
N VAL A 118 -2.41 10.94 3.75
CA VAL A 118 -3.29 9.84 3.39
C VAL A 118 -2.79 9.26 2.07
N LEU A 119 -2.61 7.95 2.03
CA LEU A 119 -2.20 7.20 0.85
C LEU A 119 -3.33 6.24 0.48
N GLU A 120 -3.84 6.37 -0.73
CA GLU A 120 -4.84 5.47 -1.29
C GLU A 120 -4.25 4.74 -2.48
N ALA A 121 -4.25 3.40 -2.46
CA ALA A 121 -3.90 2.59 -3.61
C ALA A 121 -5.14 2.01 -4.27
N ARG A 122 -5.14 1.96 -5.60
CA ARG A 122 -6.17 1.33 -6.42
C ARG A 122 -5.56 0.39 -7.44
N ASN A 123 -6.24 -0.71 -7.69
CA ASN A 123 -5.87 -1.62 -8.77
C ASN A 123 -6.21 -1.01 -10.14
N VAL A 124 -5.21 -0.91 -11.02
CA VAL A 124 -5.36 -0.48 -12.42
C VAL A 124 -5.43 -1.70 -13.34
N HIS A 125 -4.62 -2.72 -13.07
CA HIS A 125 -4.58 -3.96 -13.83
C HIS A 125 -4.14 -5.11 -12.94
N PHE A 126 -4.87 -6.23 -12.99
CA PHE A 126 -4.49 -7.45 -12.28
C PHE A 126 -4.46 -8.65 -13.24
N GLY A 127 -3.27 -8.97 -13.70
CA GLY A 127 -3.01 -10.07 -14.62
C GLY A 127 -2.53 -11.34 -13.91
N ARG A 128 -2.09 -12.31 -14.71
CA ARG A 128 -1.58 -13.59 -14.20
C ARG A 128 -0.22 -13.45 -13.49
N THR A 129 0.66 -12.60 -14.03
CA THR A 129 2.06 -12.46 -13.58
C THR A 129 2.41 -11.04 -13.16
N THR A 130 1.52 -10.07 -13.37
CA THR A 130 1.76 -8.67 -13.06
C THR A 130 0.51 -8.01 -12.48
N CYS A 131 0.72 -7.05 -11.59
CA CYS A 131 -0.29 -6.14 -11.06
C CYS A 131 0.20 -4.71 -11.27
N VAL A 132 -0.68 -3.82 -11.72
CA VAL A 132 -0.42 -2.38 -11.77
C VAL A 132 -1.33 -1.72 -10.76
N SER A 133 -0.73 -0.96 -9.83
CA SER A 133 -1.47 -0.15 -8.86
C SER A 133 -1.18 1.34 -9.08
N GLU A 134 -2.20 2.16 -8.87
CA GLU A 134 -2.07 3.61 -8.76
C GLU A 134 -2.09 3.96 -7.28
N VAL A 135 -1.20 4.87 -6.85
CA VAL A 135 -1.20 5.42 -5.49
C VAL A 135 -1.35 6.93 -5.55
N VAL A 136 -2.35 7.46 -4.85
CA VAL A 136 -2.54 8.90 -4.66
C VAL A 136 -2.20 9.23 -3.23
N VAL A 137 -1.34 10.23 -3.04
CA VAL A 137 -0.94 10.74 -1.74
C VAL A 137 -1.48 12.15 -1.58
N SER A 138 -2.28 12.38 -0.55
CA SER A 138 -2.88 13.68 -0.25
C SER A 138 -2.65 14.09 1.20
N ASP A 139 -2.72 15.39 1.47
CA ASP A 139 -2.85 15.88 2.84
C ASP A 139 -4.27 15.67 3.39
N GLU A 140 -4.49 16.02 4.66
CA GLU A 140 -5.81 15.91 5.31
C GLU A 140 -6.89 16.82 4.69
N GLN A 141 -6.51 17.80 3.88
CA GLN A 141 -7.43 18.66 3.14
C GLN A 141 -7.78 18.09 1.75
N GLY A 142 -7.25 16.91 1.40
CA GLY A 142 -7.44 16.28 0.10
C GLY A 142 -6.60 16.89 -1.02
N LYS A 143 -5.59 17.73 -0.70
CA LYS A 143 -4.70 18.26 -1.72
C LYS A 143 -3.64 17.23 -2.07
N VAL A 144 -3.58 16.87 -3.34
CA VAL A 144 -2.60 15.90 -3.86
C VAL A 144 -1.18 16.43 -3.66
N ARG A 145 -0.35 15.62 -3.01
CA ARG A 145 1.09 15.82 -2.80
C ARG A 145 1.90 15.03 -3.81
N LEU A 146 1.56 13.75 -3.97
CA LEU A 146 2.23 12.85 -4.91
C LEU A 146 1.21 11.96 -5.63
N THR A 147 1.58 11.53 -6.83
CA THR A 147 0.89 10.48 -7.57
C THR A 147 1.90 9.46 -8.04
N SER A 148 1.53 8.18 -8.02
CA SER A 148 2.42 7.10 -8.41
C SER A 148 1.70 5.99 -9.16
N THR A 149 2.45 5.30 -10.01
CA THR A 149 2.07 4.02 -10.57
C THR A 149 3.16 2.99 -10.25
N CYS A 150 2.76 1.87 -9.66
CA CYS A 150 3.61 0.75 -9.32
C CYS A 150 3.26 -0.45 -10.21
N THR A 151 4.27 -1.12 -10.76
CA THR A 151 4.12 -2.42 -11.41
C THR A 151 4.79 -3.46 -10.53
N LEU A 152 4.04 -4.50 -10.20
CA LEU A 152 4.42 -5.58 -9.31
C LEU A 152 4.44 -6.88 -10.11
N HIS A 153 5.48 -7.69 -9.94
CA HIS A 153 5.52 -9.06 -10.45
C HIS A 153 4.93 -10.01 -9.43
N ILE A 154 3.84 -10.69 -9.79
CA ILE A 154 3.20 -11.69 -8.93
C ILE A 154 4.06 -12.96 -8.94
N VAL A 155 4.53 -13.36 -7.76
CA VAL A 155 5.43 -14.51 -7.59
C VAL A 155 4.66 -15.76 -7.19
N ALA A 156 3.72 -15.64 -6.25
CA ALA A 156 3.00 -16.78 -5.70
C ALA A 156 1.68 -16.38 -5.02
N ASP A 157 0.83 -17.39 -4.79
CA ASP A 157 -0.23 -17.35 -3.78
C ASP A 157 0.37 -17.42 -2.38
N ILE A 158 -0.22 -16.68 -1.44
CA ILE A 158 0.12 -16.73 -0.02
C ILE A 158 -0.63 -17.90 0.63
N LYS A 159 0.10 -18.88 1.14
CA LYS A 159 -0.46 -20.10 1.73
C LYS A 159 -0.19 -20.17 3.24
N PRO A 160 -1.07 -20.82 4.02
CA PRO A 160 -0.89 -20.95 5.47
C PRO A 160 0.43 -21.63 5.89
N ASP A 161 0.94 -22.54 5.05
CA ASP A 161 2.12 -23.35 5.31
C ASP A 161 3.45 -22.70 4.87
N ASP A 162 3.38 -21.54 4.19
CA ASP A 162 4.56 -20.77 3.79
C ASP A 162 5.39 -20.39 5.02
N ALA A 163 6.72 -20.48 4.90
CA ALA A 163 7.65 -20.18 6.00
C ALA A 163 7.46 -18.76 6.56
N ILE A 164 7.19 -17.79 5.68
CA ILE A 164 6.94 -16.39 6.05
C ILE A 164 5.66 -16.24 6.88
N VAL A 165 4.64 -17.05 6.60
CA VAL A 165 3.39 -17.05 7.35
C VAL A 165 3.62 -17.66 8.72
N LYS A 166 4.30 -18.81 8.81
CA LYS A 166 4.65 -19.43 10.10
C LYS A 166 5.44 -18.49 11.01
N GLU A 167 6.47 -17.84 10.47
CA GLU A 167 7.25 -16.83 11.20
C GLU A 167 6.37 -15.66 11.68
N ALA A 168 5.42 -15.21 10.86
CA ALA A 168 4.50 -14.13 11.24
C ALA A 168 3.62 -14.50 12.43
N TYR A 169 3.12 -15.73 12.48
CA TYR A 169 2.34 -16.23 13.63
C TYR A 169 3.20 -16.35 14.89
N GLU A 170 4.41 -16.89 14.78
CA GLU A 170 5.34 -16.99 15.91
C GLU A 170 5.67 -15.61 16.50
N ARG A 171 5.97 -14.62 15.66
CA ARG A 171 6.23 -13.24 16.09
C ARG A 171 5.01 -12.57 16.73
N ALA A 172 3.82 -12.88 16.23
CA ALA A 172 2.58 -12.35 16.78
C ALA A 172 2.16 -13.05 18.08
N GLY A 173 2.81 -14.14 18.47
CA GLY A 173 2.40 -14.97 19.61
C GLY A 173 1.04 -15.65 19.40
N LEU A 174 0.66 -15.87 18.14
CA LEU A 174 -0.62 -16.48 17.75
C LEU A 174 -0.41 -17.96 17.42
N ALA A 175 -1.33 -18.82 17.85
CA ALA A 175 -1.40 -20.19 17.33
C ALA A 175 -1.99 -20.14 15.91
N GLN A 176 -1.40 -20.88 14.95
CA GLN A 176 -2.07 -21.10 13.67
C GLN A 176 -3.34 -21.92 13.94
N GLY A 177 -4.51 -21.35 13.66
CA GLY A 177 -5.78 -22.07 13.79
C GLY A 177 -5.77 -23.32 12.90
N GLU A 178 -6.27 -24.44 13.43
CA GLU A 178 -6.53 -25.65 12.64
C GLU A 178 -7.56 -25.34 11.55
N GLN A 179 -7.33 -25.89 10.36
CA GLN A 179 -8.05 -25.63 9.11
C GLN A 179 -9.57 -25.84 9.20
#